data_AF-A0A0L8VBK3-F1
#
_entry.id   AF-A0A0L8VBK3-F1
#
_cell.length_a   1.000
_cell.length_b   1.000
_cell.length_c   1.000
_cell.angle_alpha   90.00
_cell.angle_beta   90.00
_cell.angle_gamma   90.00
#
_symmetry.space_group_name_H-M   'P 1'
#
loop_
_entity.id
_entity.type
_entity.pdbx_description
1 polymer ?
#
loop_
_entity_poly.entity_id
_entity_poly.type
_entity_poly.pdbx_seq_one_letter_code
_entity_poly.pdbx_strand_id
1 'polypeptide(L)'
;MKTTLLLLFVLIATSLSAQREFEMTEGDTTYVMKRYVFMHLMAGPERSQDSIEAAQLQEKHLAHLNHLAESGKLAMAGPFQDGGN
;
A
#
# COMPACT_ATOMS: atom_id res chain seq x y z
N MET A 1 35.24 7.09 13.63
CA MET A 1 34.63 5.74 13.52
C MET A 1 33.11 5.79 13.69
N LYS A 2 32.55 6.31 14.78
CA LYS A 2 31.08 6.38 14.98
C LYS A 2 30.36 7.25 13.94
N THR A 3 30.92 8.41 13.59
CA THR A 3 30.39 9.32 12.56
C THR A 3 30.48 8.72 11.15
N THR A 4 31.57 8.01 10.85
CA THR A 4 31.77 7.30 9.57
C THR A 4 30.76 6.16 9.42
N LEU A 5 30.48 5.41 10.50
CA LEU A 5 29.49 4.33 10.51
C LEU A 5 28.06 4.85 10.36
N LEU A 6 27.75 5.99 10.98
CA LEU A 6 26.45 6.66 10.85
C LEU A 6 26.21 7.15 9.41
N LEU A 7 27.23 7.76 8.78
CA LEU A 7 27.16 8.19 7.38
C LEU A 7 26.96 7.01 6.42
N LEU A 8 27.66 5.90 6.67
CA LEU A 8 27.49 4.68 5.88
C LEU A 8 26.08 4.09 6.03
N PHE A 9 25.52 4.09 7.24
CA PHE A 9 24.16 3.63 7.51
C PHE A 9 23.10 4.48 6.77
N VAL A 10 23.26 5.81 6.78
CA VAL A 10 22.37 6.72 6.04
C VAL A 10 22.44 6.46 4.53
N LEU A 11 23.64 6.26 3.97
CA LEU A 11 23.84 5.99 2.54
C LEU A 11 23.24 4.64 2.11
N ILE A 12 23.32 3.63 2.96
CA ILE A 12 22.68 2.33 2.73
C ILE A 12 21.16 2.48 2.79
N ALA A 13 20.61 3.19 3.78
CA ALA A 13 19.18 3.39 3.92
C ALA A 13 18.55 4.12 2.71
N THR A 14 19.22 5.14 2.17
CA THR A 14 18.76 5.84 0.95
C THR A 14 18.77 4.95 -0.29
N SER A 15 19.70 3.99 -0.36
CA SER A 15 19.81 3.05 -1.48
C SER A 15 18.68 2.01 -1.49
N LEU A 16 18.19 1.58 -0.31
CA LEU A 16 17.04 0.68 -0.22
C LEU A 16 15.75 1.33 -0.75
N SER A 17 15.56 2.64 -0.54
CA SER A 17 14.40 3.37 -1.06
C SER A 17 14.37 3.42 -2.59
N ALA A 18 15.54 3.44 -3.25
CA ALA A 18 15.65 3.47 -4.71
C ALA A 18 15.17 2.17 -5.39
N GLN A 19 15.17 1.02 -4.69
CA GLN A 19 14.79 -0.28 -5.26
C GLN A 19 13.29 -0.39 -5.64
N ARG A 20 12.46 0.61 -5.34
CA ARG A 20 11.02 0.61 -5.69
C ARG A 20 10.72 1.14 -7.08
N GLU A 21 11.66 1.83 -7.72
CA GLU A 21 11.52 2.42 -9.06
C GLU A 21 12.35 1.62 -10.08
N PHE A 22 11.83 1.47 -11.29
CA PHE A 22 12.53 0.80 -12.40
C PHE A 22 12.18 1.46 -13.74
N GLU A 23 13.09 1.38 -14.71
CA GLU A 23 12.87 1.95 -16.04
C GLU A 23 12.23 0.92 -16.98
N MET A 24 11.28 1.40 -17.78
CA MET A 24 10.66 0.64 -18.87
C MET A 24 10.73 1.50 -20.14
N THR A 25 11.44 1.03 -21.16
CA THR A 25 11.55 1.75 -22.44
C THR A 25 10.62 1.13 -23.47
N GLU A 26 9.83 1.97 -24.14
CA GLU A 26 8.94 1.61 -25.23
C GLU A 26 9.16 2.60 -26.39
N GLY A 27 9.76 2.12 -27.48
CA GLY A 27 10.19 2.99 -28.59
C GLY A 27 11.22 4.03 -28.12
N ASP A 28 10.96 5.30 -28.43
CA ASP A 28 11.81 6.44 -28.05
C ASP A 28 11.48 7.02 -26.66
N THR A 29 10.60 6.36 -25.89
CA THR A 29 10.15 6.84 -24.58
C THR A 29 10.62 5.92 -23.46
N THR A 30 11.21 6.50 -22.41
CA THR A 30 11.57 5.80 -21.18
C THR A 30 10.65 6.24 -20.04
N TYR A 31 9.96 5.28 -19.44
CA TYR A 31 9.09 5.47 -18.29
C TYR A 31 9.81 5.07 -17.01
N VAL A 32 9.69 5.89 -15.97
CA VAL A 32 10.09 5.50 -14.60
C VAL A 32 8.86 4.95 -13.89
N MET A 33 8.87 3.65 -13.64
CA MET A 33 7.77 2.88 -13.08
C MET A 33 7.96 2.66 -11.59
N LYS A 34 6.85 2.62 -10.83
CA LYS A 34 6.84 2.25 -9.40
C LYS A 34 6.26 0.86 -9.22
N ARG A 35 6.89 0.03 -8.37
CA ARG A 35 6.31 -1.27 -7.98
C ARG A 35 5.19 -1.09 -6.97
N TYR A 36 4.01 -1.59 -7.32
CA TYR A 36 2.84 -1.69 -6.45
C TYR A 36 2.53 -3.15 -6.11
N VAL A 37 1.95 -3.35 -4.94
CA VAL A 37 1.30 -4.61 -4.57
C VAL A 37 -0.19 -4.38 -4.67
N PHE A 38 -0.86 -5.19 -5.47
CA PHE A 38 -2.30 -5.18 -5.62
C PHE A 38 -2.89 -6.32 -4.77
N MET A 39 -3.97 -6.03 -4.03
CA MET A 39 -4.68 -7.02 -3.23
C MET A 39 -6.14 -7.02 -3.62
N HIS A 40 -6.65 -8.20 -4.01
CA HIS A 40 -8.06 -8.45 -4.21
C HIS A 40 -8.58 -9.21 -2.99
N LEU A 41 -9.40 -8.55 -2.17
CA LEU A 41 -9.99 -9.15 -0.98
C LEU A 41 -11.32 -9.81 -1.35
N MET A 42 -11.36 -11.14 -1.23
CA MET A 42 -12.56 -11.96 -1.42
C MET A 42 -13.43 -11.93 -0.17
N ALA A 43 -14.73 -12.08 -0.35
CA ALA A 43 -15.64 -12.18 0.78
C ALA A 43 -15.37 -13.48 1.57
N GLY A 44 -15.42 -13.39 2.91
CA GLY A 44 -15.39 -14.59 3.75
C GLY A 44 -16.67 -15.43 3.59
N PRO A 45 -16.61 -16.75 3.86
CA PRO A 45 -17.75 -17.66 3.68
C PRO A 45 -18.89 -17.38 4.66
N GLU A 46 -18.61 -16.73 5.79
CA GLU A 46 -19.57 -16.47 6.86
C GLU A 46 -19.64 -14.98 7.18
N ARG A 47 -20.87 -14.44 7.21
CA ARG A 47 -21.20 -13.07 7.60
C ARG A 47 -22.48 -13.07 8.42
N SER A 48 -22.33 -13.31 9.72
CA SER A 48 -23.44 -13.43 10.67
C SER A 48 -23.67 -12.15 11.50
N GLN A 49 -22.96 -11.07 11.20
CA GLN A 49 -23.07 -9.80 11.93
C GLN A 49 -24.44 -9.17 11.71
N ASP A 50 -25.01 -8.59 12.76
CA ASP A 50 -26.21 -7.75 12.63
C ASP A 50 -25.88 -6.40 11.97
N SER A 51 -26.92 -5.61 11.67
CA SER A 51 -26.73 -4.32 10.98
C SER A 51 -25.95 -3.29 11.79
N ILE A 52 -26.04 -3.34 13.13
CA ILE A 52 -25.32 -2.42 14.02
C ILE A 52 -23.84 -2.81 14.05
N GLU A 53 -23.55 -4.09 14.24
CA GLU A 53 -22.20 -4.63 14.22
C GLU A 53 -21.53 -4.40 12.86
N ALA A 54 -22.24 -4.65 11.75
CA ALA A 54 -21.73 -4.41 10.40
C ALA A 54 -21.36 -2.94 10.17
N ALA A 55 -22.20 -2.00 10.63
CA ALA A 55 -21.92 -0.57 10.52
C ALA A 55 -20.69 -0.17 11.34
N GLN A 56 -20.56 -0.67 12.58
CA GLN A 56 -19.40 -0.42 13.43
C GLN A 56 -18.10 -1.00 12.84
N LEU A 57 -18.16 -2.18 12.22
CA LEU A 57 -17.02 -2.78 11.53
C LEU A 57 -16.61 -1.96 10.31
N GLN A 58 -17.58 -1.46 9.55
CA GLN A 58 -17.31 -0.60 8.40
C GLN A 58 -16.64 0.72 8.81
N GLU A 59 -17.08 1.33 9.91
CA GLU A 59 -16.44 2.54 10.46
C GLU A 59 -14.98 2.27 10.83
N LYS A 60 -14.71 1.17 11.56
CA LYS A 60 -13.35 0.75 11.92
C LYS A 60 -12.49 0.46 10.68
N HIS A 61 -13.07 -0.14 9.65
CA HIS A 61 -12.38 -0.42 8.40
C HIS A 61 -11.95 0.88 7.70
N LEU A 62 -12.85 1.86 7.58
CA LEU A 62 -12.52 3.17 6.99
C LEU A 62 -11.48 3.93 7.80
N ALA A 63 -11.59 3.92 9.13
CA ALA A 63 -10.58 4.53 10.01
C ALA A 63 -9.19 3.93 9.79
N HIS A 64 -9.10 2.61 9.64
CA HIS A 64 -7.83 1.93 9.32
C HIS A 64 -7.30 2.31 7.94
N LEU A 65 -8.15 2.34 6.90
CA LEU A 65 -7.72 2.78 5.56
C LEU A 65 -7.20 4.22 5.55
N ASN A 66 -7.87 5.13 6.26
CA ASN A 66 -7.41 6.51 6.41
C ASN A 66 -6.02 6.59 7.06
N HIS A 67 -5.80 5.82 8.13
CA HIS A 67 -4.48 5.72 8.76
C HIS A 67 -3.40 5.18 7.81
N LEU A 68 -3.73 4.19 6.96
CA LEU A 68 -2.79 3.67 5.97
C LEU A 68 -2.48 4.70 4.87
N ALA A 69 -3.47 5.50 4.46
CA ALA A 69 -3.29 6.58 3.50
C ALA A 69 -2.38 7.68 4.09
N GLU A 70 -2.64 8.14 5.32
CA GLU A 70 -1.83 9.14 6.02
C GLU A 70 -0.38 8.68 6.24
N SER A 71 -0.18 7.39 6.55
CA SER A 71 1.16 6.82 6.71
C SER A 71 1.88 6.49 5.39
N GLY A 72 1.26 6.77 4.23
CA GLY A 72 1.82 6.53 2.90
C GLY A 72 1.92 5.04 2.52
N LYS A 73 1.25 4.15 3.26
CA LYS A 73 1.24 2.69 3.01
C LYS A 73 0.17 2.30 2.01
N LEU A 74 -0.90 3.09 1.89
CA LEU A 74 -2.00 2.87 0.95
C LEU A 74 -1.97 3.92 -0.16
N ALA A 75 -1.75 3.48 -1.39
CA ALA A 75 -1.85 4.36 -2.57
C ALA A 75 -3.32 4.56 -2.98
N MET A 76 -4.13 3.50 -2.95
CA MET A 76 -5.54 3.51 -3.32
C MET A 76 -6.26 2.29 -2.72
N ALA A 77 -7.50 2.48 -2.28
CA ALA A 77 -8.44 1.40 -1.95
C ALA A 77 -9.86 1.79 -2.41
N GLY A 78 -10.69 0.78 -2.66
CA GLY A 78 -12.10 0.97 -2.96
C GLY A 78 -12.84 -0.35 -3.15
N PRO A 79 -14.17 -0.32 -3.08
CA PRO A 79 -14.99 -1.49 -3.43
C PRO A 79 -14.98 -1.72 -4.95
N PHE A 80 -15.17 -2.97 -5.35
CA PHE A 80 -15.55 -3.29 -6.73
C PHE A 80 -17.03 -3.00 -6.94
N GLN A 81 -17.38 -2.52 -8.14
CA GLN A 81 -18.72 -2.04 -8.49
C GLN A 81 -19.82 -3.08 -8.25
N ASP A 82 -19.54 -4.35 -8.57
CA ASP A 82 -20.47 -5.48 -8.41
C ASP A 82 -20.14 -6.35 -7.19
N GLY A 83 -19.25 -5.88 -6.30
CA GLY A 83 -18.70 -6.65 -5.19
C GLY A 83 -17.50 -7.53 -5.58
N GLY A 84 -16.67 -7.87 -4.59
CA GLY A 84 -15.58 -8.83 -4.73
C GLY A 84 -16.04 -10.18 -4.21
N ASN A 85 -16.10 -11.19 -5.09
CA ASN A 85 -16.39 -12.58 -4.74
C ASN A 85 -15.09 -13.30 -4.43
#